data_AF-A0A9W9JYM2-F1
#
_entry.id   AF-A0A9W9JYM2-F1
#
_cell.length_a   1.000
_cell.length_b   1.000
_cell.length_c   1.000
_cell.angle_alpha   90.00
_cell.angle_beta   90.00
_cell.angle_gamma   90.00
#
_symmetry.space_group_name_H-M   'P 1'
#
loop_
_entity.id
_entity.type
_entity.pdbx_description
1 polymer ?
#
loop_
_entity_poly.entity_id
_entity_poly.type
_entity_poly.pdbx_seq_one_letter_code
_entity_poly.pdbx_strand_id
1 'polypeptide(L)'
;MKTSPASPNRKSNSSSFSNSAKSSSSASTNPPQPLPPTFHPNFLPFINHLAQPLNPMVNSITGEAAPGWPENVLQYHLLSENQLNNLARFFGQVFPANTTTHSYPRTFRPWIGAPDEDSTSIERKRSSFGYFIGLYDYIPSEVEHFTARLARPLLEHPLSINLGPAGQRQTQPESYPGQDNARNLTRPENEAESAHSQSVMDVMLYMEREWQLAMARAQAEQENRLARK
;
A
#
# COMPACT_ATOMS: atom_id res chain seq x y z
N MET A 1 38.44 44.72 -28.51
CA MET A 1 37.82 45.44 -29.64
C MET A 1 37.31 44.44 -30.65
N LYS A 2 35.98 44.31 -30.79
CA LYS A 2 35.25 43.97 -32.03
C LYS A 2 33.75 44.01 -31.71
N THR A 3 33.02 44.60 -32.63
CA THR A 3 31.76 45.34 -32.49
C THR A 3 30.52 44.48 -32.82
N SER A 4 29.37 44.83 -32.22
CA SER A 4 28.01 44.45 -32.66
C SER A 4 27.74 44.85 -34.13
N PRO A 5 26.69 44.31 -34.79
CA PRO A 5 25.32 44.88 -34.73
C PRO A 5 24.18 43.81 -34.80
N ALA A 6 23.07 43.95 -34.04
CA ALA A 6 21.76 44.57 -34.36
C ALA A 6 20.65 43.60 -34.88
N SER A 7 19.47 43.67 -34.24
CA SER A 7 18.17 43.03 -34.56
C SER A 7 17.48 43.58 -35.82
N PRO A 8 16.38 42.95 -36.31
CA PRO A 8 15.01 43.40 -35.96
C PRO A 8 13.96 42.26 -35.85
N ASN A 9 13.05 42.26 -34.87
CA ASN A 9 11.70 42.85 -34.88
C ASN A 9 10.70 42.23 -35.89
N ARG A 10 9.68 41.50 -35.41
CA ARG A 10 8.45 41.24 -36.18
C ARG A 10 7.19 41.11 -35.30
N LYS A 11 6.55 42.27 -35.10
CA LYS A 11 5.11 42.59 -35.16
C LYS A 11 4.09 41.50 -34.81
N SER A 12 3.44 41.74 -33.67
CA SER A 12 1.99 41.70 -33.40
C SER A 12 1.04 41.52 -34.60
N ASN A 13 0.03 40.66 -34.43
CA ASN A 13 -1.29 40.89 -35.01
C ASN A 13 -2.39 40.44 -34.02
N SER A 14 -3.07 41.44 -33.47
CA SER A 14 -4.38 41.37 -32.84
C SER A 14 -5.44 41.25 -33.93
N SER A 15 -6.38 40.32 -33.81
CA SER A 15 -7.68 40.43 -34.48
C SER A 15 -8.79 40.13 -33.49
N SER A 16 -9.25 41.20 -32.86
CA SER A 16 -10.53 41.31 -32.19
C SER A 16 -11.64 41.11 -33.22
N PHE A 17 -12.50 40.10 -33.03
CA PHE A 17 -13.80 40.05 -33.70
C PHE A 17 -14.88 40.09 -32.63
N SER A 18 -15.40 41.30 -32.45
CA SER A 18 -16.65 41.60 -31.77
C SER A 18 -17.82 41.14 -32.62
N ASN A 19 -18.52 40.09 -32.21
CA ASN A 19 -19.87 39.80 -32.70
C ASN A 19 -20.88 40.09 -31.59
N SER A 20 -21.52 41.24 -31.72
CA SER A 20 -22.71 41.63 -30.98
C SER A 20 -23.91 41.31 -31.88
N ALA A 21 -24.76 40.36 -31.49
CA ALA A 21 -26.14 40.30 -31.93
C ALA A 21 -26.99 39.32 -31.12
N LYS A 22 -28.08 39.89 -30.59
CA LYS A 22 -29.44 39.32 -30.48
C LYS A 22 -29.71 38.28 -29.40
N SER A 23 -30.27 38.82 -28.33
CA SER A 23 -31.38 38.26 -27.56
C SER A 23 -32.44 37.58 -28.44
N SER A 24 -32.62 36.28 -28.24
CA SER A 24 -33.88 35.58 -28.47
C SER A 24 -34.06 34.60 -27.32
N SER A 25 -35.03 34.91 -26.47
CA SER A 25 -35.58 34.04 -25.45
C SER A 25 -36.18 32.79 -26.09
N SER A 26 -35.49 31.66 -25.97
CA SER A 26 -36.08 30.34 -26.15
C SER A 26 -35.89 29.56 -24.85
N ALA A 27 -36.99 29.18 -24.22
CA ALA A 27 -37.03 28.23 -23.12
C ALA A 27 -36.52 26.89 -23.65
N SER A 28 -35.22 26.65 -23.47
CA SER A 28 -34.58 25.36 -23.73
C SER A 28 -34.60 24.56 -22.44
N THR A 29 -35.55 23.64 -22.32
CA THR A 29 -35.54 22.57 -21.32
C THR A 29 -34.38 21.64 -21.66
N ASN A 30 -33.16 22.02 -21.28
CA ASN A 30 -32.03 21.12 -21.33
C ASN A 30 -32.23 20.03 -20.27
N PRO A 31 -32.12 18.74 -20.61
CA PRO A 31 -32.06 17.69 -19.60
C PRO A 31 -30.87 17.98 -18.67
N PRO A 32 -30.96 17.65 -17.37
CA PRO A 32 -29.88 17.89 -16.43
C PRO A 32 -28.62 17.21 -16.97
N GLN A 33 -27.63 18.02 -17.35
CA GLN A 33 -26.36 17.47 -17.79
C GLN A 33 -25.75 16.68 -16.63
N PRO A 34 -25.29 15.44 -16.86
CA PRO A 34 -24.58 14.68 -15.85
C PRO A 34 -23.39 15.52 -15.40
N LEU A 35 -23.35 15.86 -14.11
CA LEU A 35 -22.17 16.47 -13.51
C LEU A 35 -20.97 15.58 -13.84
N PRO A 36 -19.86 16.12 -14.36
CA PRO A 36 -18.68 15.32 -14.61
C PRO A 36 -18.29 14.66 -13.28
N PRO A 37 -18.00 13.34 -13.27
CA PRO A 37 -17.63 12.65 -12.05
C PRO A 37 -16.47 13.40 -11.40
N THR A 38 -16.71 13.90 -10.18
CA THR A 38 -15.71 14.59 -9.38
C THR A 38 -14.73 13.56 -8.83
N PHE A 39 -13.75 13.17 -9.66
CA PHE A 39 -12.65 12.34 -9.21
C PHE A 39 -11.71 13.16 -8.33
N HIS A 40 -11.11 12.50 -7.33
CA HIS A 40 -10.02 13.10 -6.57
C HIS A 40 -8.88 13.49 -7.54
N PRO A 41 -8.22 14.65 -7.38
CA PRO A 41 -7.19 15.12 -8.30
C PRO A 41 -6.03 14.12 -8.50
N ASN A 42 -5.79 13.25 -7.53
CA ASN A 42 -4.73 12.23 -7.59
C ASN A 42 -5.19 10.90 -8.20
N PHE A 43 -6.47 10.74 -8.57
CA PHE A 43 -6.98 9.49 -9.11
C PHE A 43 -6.31 9.11 -10.43
N LEU A 44 -6.29 10.02 -11.42
CA LEU A 44 -5.65 9.76 -12.72
C LEU A 44 -4.13 9.57 -12.61
N PRO A 45 -3.38 10.40 -11.86
CA PRO A 45 -1.95 10.13 -11.61
C PRO A 45 -1.70 8.76 -10.98
N PHE A 46 -2.54 8.33 -10.05
CA PHE A 46 -2.40 7.04 -9.38
C PHE A 46 -2.67 5.87 -10.32
N ILE A 47 -3.73 5.93 -11.14
CA ILE A 47 -4.01 4.91 -12.16
C ILE A 47 -2.87 4.83 -13.18
N ASN A 48 -2.34 5.98 -13.60
CA ASN A 48 -1.18 6.01 -14.51
C ASN A 48 0.05 5.37 -13.88
N HIS A 49 0.31 5.61 -12.58
CA HIS A 49 1.40 4.96 -11.85
C HIS A 49 1.21 3.44 -11.78
N LEU A 50 0.00 2.97 -11.45
CA LEU A 50 -0.33 1.55 -11.40
C LEU A 50 -0.19 0.87 -12.77
N ALA A 51 -0.45 1.60 -13.85
CA ALA A 51 -0.29 1.11 -15.22
C ALA A 51 1.17 1.14 -15.73
N GLN A 52 2.13 1.67 -14.96
CA GLN A 52 3.52 1.74 -15.40
C GLN A 52 4.09 0.33 -15.63
N PRO A 53 4.74 0.07 -16.79
CA PRO A 53 5.33 -1.21 -17.07
C PRO A 53 6.57 -1.44 -16.18
N LEU A 54 6.71 -2.67 -15.69
CA LEU A 54 7.85 -3.13 -14.91
C LEU A 54 8.77 -3.94 -15.80
N ASN A 55 10.02 -3.50 -15.94
CA ASN A 55 11.01 -4.25 -16.70
C ASN A 55 11.43 -5.51 -15.94
N PRO A 56 11.51 -6.67 -16.62
CA PRO A 56 11.90 -7.92 -15.98
C PRO A 56 13.33 -7.84 -15.46
N MET A 57 13.49 -8.13 -14.17
CA MET A 57 14.80 -8.20 -13.56
C MET A 57 15.41 -9.59 -13.78
N VAL A 58 16.69 -9.61 -14.12
CA VAL A 58 17.45 -10.84 -14.39
C VAL A 58 18.21 -11.33 -13.16
N ASN A 59 18.40 -12.64 -13.10
CA ASN A 59 19.29 -13.25 -12.14
C ASN A 59 20.74 -12.81 -12.41
N SER A 60 21.50 -12.40 -11.41
CA SER A 60 22.89 -11.97 -11.56
C SER A 60 23.85 -13.11 -11.85
N ILE A 61 23.48 -14.34 -11.45
CA ILE A 61 24.27 -15.56 -11.68
C ILE A 61 23.80 -16.27 -12.94
N THR A 62 22.50 -16.51 -13.10
CA THR A 62 22.00 -17.27 -14.27
C THR A 62 21.77 -16.42 -15.50
N GLY A 63 21.62 -15.10 -15.35
CA GLY A 63 21.28 -14.18 -16.45
C GLY A 63 19.83 -14.30 -16.94
N GLU A 64 19.03 -15.20 -16.35
CA GLU A 64 17.66 -15.46 -16.78
C GLU A 64 16.67 -14.50 -16.10
N ALA A 65 15.58 -14.15 -16.80
CA ALA A 65 14.48 -13.41 -16.21
C ALA A 65 13.68 -14.31 -15.25
N ALA A 66 13.13 -13.72 -14.18
CA ALA A 66 12.33 -14.47 -13.23
C ALA A 66 11.03 -15.01 -13.87
N PRO A 67 10.68 -16.28 -13.66
CA PRO A 67 9.43 -16.83 -14.16
C PRO A 67 8.25 -16.16 -13.46
N GLY A 68 7.29 -15.65 -14.24
CA GLY A 68 6.11 -14.97 -13.70
C GLY A 68 6.36 -13.56 -13.16
N TRP A 69 7.37 -12.86 -13.67
CA TRP A 69 7.61 -11.46 -13.35
C TRP A 69 6.38 -10.56 -13.65
N PRO A 70 6.02 -9.62 -12.77
CA PRO A 70 4.89 -8.72 -13.00
C PRO A 70 5.17 -7.75 -14.16
N GLU A 71 4.25 -7.63 -15.10
CA GLU A 71 4.38 -6.77 -16.28
C GLU A 71 4.21 -5.28 -15.95
N ASN A 72 3.50 -4.96 -14.86
CA ASN A 72 3.23 -3.60 -14.42
C ASN A 72 3.13 -3.49 -12.89
N VAL A 73 3.14 -2.26 -12.40
CA VAL A 73 3.09 -1.95 -10.96
C VAL A 73 1.82 -2.50 -10.31
N LEU A 74 0.67 -2.44 -11.00
CA LEU A 74 -0.58 -3.02 -10.52
C LEU A 74 -0.45 -4.53 -10.27
N GLN A 75 0.06 -5.28 -11.24
CA GLN A 75 0.24 -6.73 -11.14
C GLN A 75 1.21 -7.09 -10.01
N TYR A 76 2.25 -6.29 -9.82
CA TYR A 76 3.15 -6.42 -8.67
C TYR A 76 2.39 -6.30 -7.33
N HIS A 77 1.48 -5.33 -7.18
CA HIS A 77 0.65 -5.20 -5.99
C HIS A 77 -0.35 -6.35 -5.80
N LEU A 78 -0.64 -7.11 -6.86
CA LEU A 78 -1.55 -8.26 -6.82
C LEU A 78 -0.80 -9.59 -6.60
N LEU A 79 0.54 -9.60 -6.50
CA LEU A 79 1.31 -10.82 -6.30
C LEU A 79 0.91 -11.52 -5.00
N SER A 80 0.58 -12.79 -5.11
CA SER A 80 0.35 -13.68 -3.97
C SER A 80 1.63 -13.91 -3.16
N GLU A 81 1.46 -14.38 -1.94
CA GLU A 81 2.57 -14.74 -1.06
C GLU A 81 3.48 -15.80 -1.69
N ASN A 82 2.92 -16.84 -2.32
CA ASN A 82 3.69 -17.87 -3.00
C ASN A 82 4.52 -17.31 -4.16
N GLN A 83 3.97 -16.38 -4.94
CA GLN A 83 4.70 -15.73 -6.03
C GLN A 83 5.87 -14.89 -5.51
N LEU A 84 5.65 -14.12 -4.44
CA LEU A 84 6.72 -13.36 -3.78
C LEU A 84 7.81 -14.28 -3.23
N ASN A 85 7.41 -15.41 -2.63
CA ASN A 85 8.37 -16.37 -2.10
C ASN A 85 9.21 -16.99 -3.21
N ASN A 86 8.60 -17.33 -4.35
CA ASN A 86 9.31 -17.85 -5.51
C ASN A 86 10.26 -16.81 -6.11
N LEU A 87 9.85 -15.54 -6.20
CA LEU A 87 10.71 -14.46 -6.66
C LEU A 87 11.92 -14.25 -5.72
N ALA A 88 11.70 -14.22 -4.41
CA ALA A 88 12.79 -14.06 -3.44
C ALA A 88 13.78 -15.24 -3.49
N ARG A 89 13.31 -16.48 -3.65
CA ARG A 89 14.17 -17.66 -3.89
C ARG A 89 14.95 -17.54 -5.19
N PHE A 90 14.30 -17.11 -6.28
CA PHE A 90 14.93 -16.96 -7.58
C PHE A 90 16.10 -15.96 -7.52
N PHE A 91 15.91 -14.81 -6.87
CA PHE A 91 16.97 -13.80 -6.71
C PHE A 91 17.93 -14.07 -5.54
N GLY A 92 17.85 -15.25 -4.91
CA GLY A 92 18.72 -15.63 -3.81
C GLY A 92 18.57 -14.77 -2.56
N GLN A 93 17.44 -14.08 -2.38
CA GLN A 93 17.15 -13.25 -1.21
C GLN A 93 16.55 -14.11 -0.08
N VAL A 94 17.33 -15.10 0.38
CA VAL A 94 16.94 -16.14 1.35
C VAL A 94 17.89 -16.13 2.56
N PHE A 95 17.45 -16.73 3.67
CA PHE A 95 18.30 -16.99 4.84
C PHE A 95 18.69 -18.47 4.92
N PRO A 96 19.96 -18.81 5.20
CA PRO A 96 21.12 -17.91 5.26
C PRO A 96 21.44 -17.31 3.87
N ALA A 97 22.06 -16.12 3.87
CA ALA A 97 22.44 -15.44 2.64
C ALA A 97 23.42 -16.30 1.83
N ASN A 98 23.22 -16.30 0.51
CA ASN A 98 24.07 -17.04 -0.42
C ASN A 98 24.95 -16.06 -1.24
N THR A 99 25.85 -16.60 -2.05
CA THR A 99 26.72 -15.77 -2.90
C THR A 99 25.93 -14.89 -3.87
N THR A 100 24.77 -15.38 -4.34
CA THR A 100 23.83 -14.64 -5.20
C THR A 100 23.18 -13.46 -4.48
N THR A 101 22.97 -13.51 -3.17
CA THR A 101 22.44 -12.38 -2.41
C THR A 101 23.37 -11.17 -2.52
N HIS A 102 24.68 -11.40 -2.46
CA HIS A 102 25.71 -10.37 -2.43
C HIS A 102 26.07 -9.77 -3.80
N SER A 103 25.64 -10.39 -4.90
CA SER A 103 25.90 -9.87 -6.25
C SER A 103 24.93 -8.76 -6.68
N TYR A 104 23.87 -8.50 -5.90
CA TYR A 104 22.94 -7.41 -6.15
C TYR A 104 23.34 -6.13 -5.42
N PRO A 105 23.14 -4.95 -6.02
CA PRO A 105 23.45 -3.66 -5.39
C PRO A 105 22.52 -3.32 -4.23
N ARG A 106 21.32 -3.92 -4.20
CA ARG A 106 20.35 -3.79 -3.11
C ARG A 106 19.99 -5.17 -2.60
N THR A 107 19.81 -5.29 -1.29
CA THR A 107 19.34 -6.51 -0.61
C THR A 107 18.29 -6.12 0.42
N PHE A 108 17.47 -7.07 0.84
CA PHE A 108 16.49 -6.85 1.92
C PHE A 108 16.62 -7.95 2.97
N ARG A 109 16.00 -7.74 4.14
CA ARG A 109 15.97 -8.75 5.19
C ARG A 109 15.16 -9.96 4.69
N PRO A 110 15.79 -11.12 4.45
CA PRO A 110 15.09 -12.29 3.95
C PRO A 110 14.04 -12.73 4.98
N TRP A 111 12.86 -13.09 4.49
CA TRP A 111 11.84 -13.75 5.30
C TRP A 111 11.80 -15.27 5.04
N ILE A 112 12.40 -15.74 3.95
CA ILE A 112 12.44 -17.17 3.61
C ILE A 112 13.59 -17.84 4.33
N GLY A 113 13.33 -18.91 5.07
CA GLY A 113 14.29 -19.60 5.93
C GLY A 113 14.62 -18.83 7.22
N ALA A 114 14.02 -17.66 7.42
CA ALA A 114 14.14 -16.90 8.66
C ALA A 114 13.23 -17.51 9.74
N PRO A 115 13.57 -17.39 11.03
CA PRO A 115 12.76 -17.93 12.12
C PRO A 115 11.35 -17.30 12.20
N ASP A 116 11.15 -16.16 11.53
CA ASP A 116 9.90 -15.40 11.49
C ASP A 116 9.16 -15.49 10.13
N GLU A 117 9.47 -16.50 9.29
CA GLU A 117 8.87 -16.71 7.96
C GLU A 117 7.33 -16.71 7.98
N ASP A 118 6.74 -17.45 8.92
CA ASP A 118 5.28 -17.63 9.07
C ASP A 118 4.60 -16.38 9.65
N SER A 119 5.34 -15.55 10.38
CA SER A 119 4.81 -14.33 11.01
C SER A 119 4.87 -13.10 10.11
N THR A 120 5.56 -13.21 8.97
CA THR A 120 5.77 -12.07 8.07
C THR A 120 4.55 -11.87 7.18
N SER A 121 3.86 -10.74 7.33
CA SER A 121 2.70 -10.41 6.50
C SER A 121 3.08 -10.21 5.03
N ILE A 122 2.11 -10.46 4.13
CA ILE A 122 2.29 -10.29 2.68
C ILE A 122 2.68 -8.86 2.30
N GLU A 123 2.17 -7.86 3.01
CA GLU A 123 2.49 -6.45 2.78
C GLU A 123 3.96 -6.17 3.07
N ARG A 124 4.51 -6.77 4.13
CA ARG A 124 5.94 -6.64 4.47
C ARG A 124 6.82 -7.33 3.43
N LYS A 125 6.40 -8.50 2.94
CA LYS A 125 7.06 -9.22 1.83
C LYS A 125 7.06 -8.36 0.56
N ARG A 126 5.90 -7.79 0.20
CA ARG A 126 5.77 -6.86 -0.93
C ARG A 126 6.68 -5.66 -0.74
N SER A 127 6.55 -4.91 0.36
CA SER A 127 7.36 -3.70 0.62
C SER A 127 8.86 -3.97 0.50
N SER A 128 9.33 -5.07 1.09
CA SER A 128 10.74 -5.46 1.05
C SER A 128 11.20 -5.81 -0.37
N PHE A 129 10.38 -6.56 -1.12
CA PHE A 129 10.68 -6.84 -2.53
C PHE A 129 10.58 -5.59 -3.41
N GLY A 130 9.65 -4.68 -3.13
CA GLY A 130 9.50 -3.41 -3.85
C GLY A 130 10.72 -2.52 -3.70
N TYR A 131 11.31 -2.49 -2.50
CA TYR A 131 12.58 -1.81 -2.26
C TYR A 131 13.73 -2.41 -3.10
N PHE A 132 13.80 -3.74 -3.17
CA PHE A 132 14.80 -4.46 -3.94
C PHE A 132 14.78 -4.10 -5.43
N ILE A 133 13.58 -4.04 -6.01
CA ILE A 133 13.38 -3.72 -7.43
C ILE A 133 13.31 -2.20 -7.71
N GLY A 134 13.47 -1.37 -6.67
CA GLY A 134 13.50 0.09 -6.80
C GLY A 134 12.13 0.77 -6.94
N LEU A 135 11.04 0.10 -6.60
CA LEU A 135 9.69 0.70 -6.56
C LEU A 135 9.48 1.61 -5.34
N TYR A 136 10.16 1.33 -4.24
CA TYR A 136 10.08 2.13 -3.02
C TYR A 136 11.48 2.54 -2.57
N ASP A 137 11.58 3.74 -1.99
CA ASP A 137 12.72 4.11 -1.18
C ASP A 137 12.60 3.43 0.20
N TYR A 138 13.71 2.89 0.70
CA TYR A 138 13.76 2.08 1.93
C TYR A 138 13.09 2.79 3.12
N ILE A 139 12.05 2.19 3.69
CA ILE A 139 11.57 2.53 5.03
C ILE A 139 12.00 1.36 5.94
N PRO A 140 13.10 1.49 6.71
CA PRO A 140 13.42 0.50 7.73
C PRO A 140 12.24 0.46 8.70
N SER A 141 11.70 -0.74 8.89
CA SER A 141 10.48 -1.00 9.65
C SER A 141 10.55 -0.50 11.10
N GLU A 142 10.15 0.74 11.31
CA GLU A 142 9.09 1.12 12.22
C GLU A 142 8.19 2.06 11.44
N VAL A 143 6.93 2.19 11.83
CA VAL A 143 5.95 3.12 11.28
C VAL A 143 5.11 2.57 10.11
N GLU A 144 3.96 2.04 10.50
CA GLU A 144 2.68 1.81 9.82
C GLU A 144 2.22 2.82 8.73
N HIS A 145 3.02 3.77 8.25
CA HIS A 145 2.45 5.00 7.68
C HIS A 145 2.42 5.16 6.15
N PHE A 146 2.99 4.28 5.33
CA PHE A 146 2.91 4.48 3.86
C PHE A 146 1.62 3.92 3.25
N THR A 147 1.20 2.71 3.65
CA THR A 147 -0.17 2.24 3.37
C THR A 147 -1.21 3.11 4.10
N ALA A 148 -0.87 3.68 5.26
CA ALA A 148 -1.73 4.66 5.93
C ALA A 148 -1.83 6.02 5.19
N ARG A 149 -0.92 6.35 4.27
CA ARG A 149 -0.94 7.62 3.53
C ARG A 149 -1.97 7.64 2.41
N LEU A 150 -2.41 6.48 1.94
CA LEU A 150 -3.62 6.34 1.14
C LEU A 150 -4.88 6.07 2.00
N ALA A 151 -4.73 5.96 3.33
CA ALA A 151 -5.78 5.53 4.24
C ALA A 151 -5.99 6.41 5.49
N ARG A 152 -5.57 7.69 5.52
CA ARG A 152 -5.95 8.61 6.61
C ARG A 152 -6.08 10.08 6.17
N PRO A 153 -7.23 10.72 6.46
CA PRO A 153 -7.27 12.12 6.85
C PRO A 153 -7.34 12.25 8.39
N LEU A 154 -6.45 13.12 8.91
CA LEU A 154 -6.61 13.97 10.11
C LEU A 154 -7.13 13.33 11.41
N LEU A 155 -6.22 13.14 12.39
CA LEU A 155 -6.34 13.90 13.63
C LEU A 155 -4.97 14.05 14.30
N GLU A 156 -4.63 15.31 14.51
CA GLU A 156 -3.52 15.79 15.33
C GLU A 156 -3.81 15.59 16.83
N HIS A 157 -2.69 15.42 17.55
CA HIS A 157 -2.40 15.86 18.91
C HIS A 157 -2.38 14.86 20.09
N PRO A 158 -1.43 15.10 21.03
CA PRO A 158 -0.87 14.11 21.94
C PRO A 158 -1.44 14.28 23.36
N LEU A 159 -1.56 13.19 24.13
CA LEU A 159 -1.52 13.29 25.59
C LEU A 159 -0.83 12.07 26.22
N SER A 160 0.17 12.41 27.02
CA SER A 160 0.96 11.61 27.94
C SER A 160 0.12 10.86 28.95
N ILE A 161 0.44 9.59 29.26
CA ILE A 161 0.17 8.97 30.56
C ILE A 161 1.36 8.09 31.00
N ASN A 162 1.66 8.23 32.29
CA ASN A 162 2.86 7.91 33.04
C ASN A 162 3.32 6.44 33.10
N LEU A 163 4.66 6.29 33.14
CA LEU A 163 5.38 5.18 33.75
C LEU A 163 5.14 5.13 35.27
N GLY A 164 5.05 3.91 35.81
CA GLY A 164 5.13 3.59 37.24
C GLY A 164 5.45 2.10 37.46
N PRO A 165 6.05 1.70 38.60
CA PRO A 165 7.36 1.04 38.55
C PRO A 165 7.42 -0.42 39.03
N ALA A 166 8.53 -1.06 38.62
CA ALA A 166 9.37 -2.02 39.35
C ALA A 166 8.72 -2.94 40.41
N GLY A 167 8.65 -4.23 40.07
CA GLY A 167 8.50 -5.33 41.03
C GLY A 167 9.44 -6.47 40.69
N GLN A 168 10.60 -6.51 41.36
CA GLN A 168 11.50 -7.66 41.37
C GLN A 168 10.79 -8.89 41.93
N ARG A 169 10.94 -10.05 41.28
CA ARG A 169 10.93 -11.33 41.98
C ARG A 169 11.89 -12.31 41.32
N GLN A 170 13.03 -12.47 42.00
CA GLN A 170 13.88 -13.66 41.92
C GLN A 170 13.11 -14.86 42.47
N THR A 171 13.11 -15.97 41.77
CA THR A 171 13.26 -17.30 42.38
C THR A 171 14.04 -18.19 41.41
N GLN A 172 15.04 -18.84 41.98
CA GLN A 172 16.06 -19.70 41.39
C GLN A 172 15.54 -21.10 40.99
N PRO A 173 16.37 -21.94 40.35
CA PRO A 173 15.93 -23.09 39.55
C PRO A 173 15.78 -24.37 40.37
N GLU A 174 14.74 -25.14 40.12
CA GLU A 174 14.67 -26.56 40.50
C GLU A 174 14.99 -27.44 39.29
N SER A 175 16.03 -28.24 39.48
CA SER A 175 16.44 -29.39 38.69
C SER A 175 15.68 -30.62 39.22
N TYR A 176 15.15 -31.49 38.36
CA TYR A 176 15.29 -32.96 38.47
C TYR A 176 14.98 -33.64 37.12
N PRO A 177 15.56 -34.82 36.84
CA PRO A 177 15.60 -35.46 35.53
C PRO A 177 14.53 -36.53 35.31
N GLY A 178 14.25 -36.79 34.03
CA GLY A 178 13.97 -38.11 33.47
C GLY A 178 12.62 -38.76 33.79
N GLN A 179 11.77 -38.89 32.76
CA GLN A 179 11.08 -40.16 32.51
C GLN A 179 10.50 -40.22 31.10
N ASP A 180 10.91 -41.28 30.41
CA ASP A 180 10.33 -41.79 29.19
C ASP A 180 8.85 -42.14 29.41
N ASN A 181 7.98 -41.83 28.44
CA ASN A 181 6.88 -42.71 28.07
C ASN A 181 6.24 -42.34 26.74
N ALA A 182 6.41 -43.24 25.77
CA ALA A 182 5.62 -43.29 24.56
C ALA A 182 4.20 -43.80 24.87
N ARG A 183 3.18 -43.21 24.22
CA ARG A 183 2.13 -43.87 23.41
C ARG A 183 0.84 -43.02 23.35
N ASN A 184 0.48 -42.71 22.09
CA ASN A 184 -0.87 -42.62 21.49
C ASN A 184 -2.08 -42.38 22.40
N LEU A 185 -2.87 -41.33 22.10
CA LEU A 185 -4.26 -41.50 21.66
C LEU A 185 -4.90 -40.16 21.20
N THR A 186 -5.13 -40.08 19.88
CA THR A 186 -6.36 -39.67 19.21
C THR A 186 -7.37 -38.78 19.96
N ARG A 187 -7.57 -37.53 19.48
CA ARG A 187 -8.83 -36.75 19.57
C ARG A 187 -8.69 -35.36 18.90
N PRO A 188 -9.74 -34.74 18.33
CA PRO A 188 -10.91 -35.25 17.62
C PRO A 188 -10.92 -34.83 16.13
N GLU A 189 -11.80 -35.50 15.40
CA GLU A 189 -12.20 -35.18 14.04
C GLU A 189 -13.09 -33.93 13.98
N ASN A 190 -12.90 -33.13 12.94
CA ASN A 190 -13.92 -32.50 12.11
C ASN A 190 -15.10 -31.78 12.80
N GLU A 191 -14.90 -30.52 13.15
CA GLU A 191 -16.00 -29.55 13.23
C GLU A 191 -15.67 -28.30 12.40
N ALA A 192 -16.18 -28.32 11.16
CA ALA A 192 -16.83 -27.20 10.50
C ALA A 192 -16.18 -25.80 10.59
N GLU A 193 -14.97 -25.62 10.07
CA GLU A 193 -14.60 -24.32 9.52
C GLU A 193 -15.07 -24.25 8.06
N SER A 194 -16.37 -23.99 7.93
CA SER A 194 -16.96 -23.44 6.73
C SER A 194 -16.25 -22.14 6.42
N ALA A 195 -15.22 -22.24 5.57
CA ALA A 195 -14.52 -21.11 4.99
C ALA A 195 -15.55 -20.19 4.33
N HIS A 196 -15.94 -19.15 5.07
CA HIS A 196 -16.54 -17.95 4.53
C HIS A 196 -15.47 -17.33 3.62
N SER A 197 -15.44 -17.79 2.38
CA SER A 197 -14.98 -16.97 1.26
C SER A 197 -15.91 -15.77 1.19
N GLN A 198 -15.69 -14.78 2.08
CA GLN A 198 -16.39 -13.51 2.05
C GLN A 198 -16.13 -12.92 0.68
N SER A 199 -17.21 -12.83 -0.10
CA SER A 199 -17.13 -12.27 -1.43
C SER A 199 -16.57 -10.86 -1.30
N VAL A 200 -15.75 -10.43 -2.26
CA VAL A 200 -15.25 -9.05 -2.31
C VAL A 200 -16.41 -8.05 -2.20
N MET A 201 -17.60 -8.41 -2.70
CA MET A 201 -18.82 -7.62 -2.55
C MET A 201 -19.31 -7.51 -1.11
N ASP A 202 -19.17 -8.57 -0.29
CA ASP A 202 -19.58 -8.54 1.13
C ASP A 202 -18.66 -7.63 1.94
N VAL A 203 -17.36 -7.66 1.65
CA VAL A 203 -16.39 -6.74 2.26
C VAL A 203 -16.69 -5.29 1.86
N MET A 204 -17.04 -5.03 0.59
CA MET A 204 -17.42 -3.70 0.14
C MET A 204 -18.72 -3.20 0.79
N LEU A 205 -19.75 -4.04 0.87
CA LEU A 205 -21.01 -3.69 1.53
C LEU A 205 -20.83 -3.44 3.04
N TYR A 206 -19.95 -4.20 3.68
CA TYR A 206 -19.59 -3.97 5.08
C TYR A 206 -18.91 -2.60 5.27
N MET A 207 -17.94 -2.26 4.43
CA MET A 207 -17.26 -0.96 4.48
C MET A 207 -18.22 0.20 4.22
N GLU A 208 -19.15 0.07 3.28
CA GLU A 208 -20.16 1.09 2.99
C GLU A 208 -21.09 1.31 4.19
N ARG A 209 -21.55 0.23 4.83
CA ARG A 209 -22.37 0.31 6.04
C ARG A 209 -21.64 1.02 7.18
N GLU A 210 -20.39 0.65 7.45
CA GLU A 210 -19.61 1.26 8.53
C GLU A 210 -19.33 2.75 8.25
N TRP A 211 -19.11 3.12 7.00
CA TRP A 211 -18.97 4.51 6.59
C TRP A 211 -20.24 5.32 6.84
N GLN A 212 -21.41 4.81 6.44
CA GLN A 212 -22.70 5.47 6.69
C GLN A 212 -22.95 5.66 8.20
N LEU A 213 -22.61 4.64 8.99
CA LEU A 213 -22.77 4.68 10.44
C LEU A 213 -21.84 5.72 11.10
N ALA A 214 -20.60 5.84 10.61
CA ALA A 214 -19.65 6.86 11.06
C ALA A 214 -20.14 8.28 10.73
N MET A 215 -20.67 8.50 9.53
CA MET A 215 -21.25 9.78 9.11
C MET A 215 -22.43 10.19 10.00
N ALA A 216 -23.34 9.25 10.29
CA ALA A 216 -24.47 9.51 11.17
C ALA A 216 -24.03 9.88 12.61
N ARG A 217 -23.01 9.20 13.14
CA ARG A 217 -22.44 9.52 14.46
C ARG A 217 -21.81 10.92 14.49
N ALA A 218 -21.07 11.28 13.45
CA ALA A 218 -20.45 12.60 13.35
C ALA A 218 -21.51 13.73 13.32
N GLN A 219 -22.61 13.52 12.58
CA GLN A 219 -23.73 14.46 12.56
C GLN A 219 -24.40 14.59 13.94
N ALA A 220 -24.70 13.47 14.59
CA ALA A 220 -25.29 13.47 15.93
C ALA A 220 -24.38 14.16 16.96
N GLU A 221 -23.05 13.98 16.86
CA GLU A 221 -22.10 14.67 17.73
C GLU A 221 -22.11 16.18 17.48
N GLN A 222 -22.19 16.61 16.21
CA GLN A 222 -22.27 18.02 15.85
C GLN A 222 -23.55 18.67 16.39
N GLU A 223 -24.70 17.99 16.28
CA GLU A 223 -25.97 18.45 16.85
C GLU A 223 -25.91 18.55 18.38
N ASN A 224 -25.33 17.55 19.06
CA ASN A 224 -25.18 17.56 20.51
C ASN A 224 -24.22 18.67 20.99
N ARG A 225 -23.17 18.98 20.20
CA ARG A 225 -22.28 20.13 20.48
C ARG A 225 -22.99 21.47 20.32
N LEU A 226 -23.96 21.57 19.42
CA LEU A 226 -24.77 22.79 19.25
C LEU A 226 -25.81 22.93 20.37
N ALA A 227 -26.42 21.83 20.83
CA ALA A 227 -27.40 21.85 21.93
C ALA A 227 -26.79 22.18 23.30
N ARG A 228 -25.47 22.04 23.46
CA ARG A 228 -24.73 22.36 24.70
C ARG A 228 -24.18 23.79 24.76
N LYS A 229 -24.37 24.59 23.71
CA LYS A 229 -24.00 26.02 23.67
C LYS A 229 -25.23 26.88 23.86
#